data_AF-M0ZGM5-F1
#
_entry.id   AF-M0ZGM5-F1
#
_cell.length_a   1.000
_cell.length_b   1.000
_cell.length_c   1.000
_cell.angle_alpha   90.00
_cell.angle_beta   90.00
_cell.angle_gamma   90.00
#
_symmetry.space_group_name_H-M   'P 1'
#
loop_
_entity.id
_entity.type
_entity.pdbx_description
1 polymer ?
#
loop_
_entity_poly.entity_id
_entity_poly.type
_entity_poly.pdbx_seq_one_letter_code
_entity_poly.pdbx_strand_id
1 'polypeptide(L)'
;MSVLQDPLLGPECRAMFEEGEVDDRLLITLFLTVEHLRENSSWKPYFDMLPTTFGNPLWFSEDELLELKGTTLYRAAQLQKKTLQSLFDEKVKRLATKLLTLDGHPERDVKFEDFLWANSIFWSRALNIPFPRCYIFPMDSEGQDSDISSKIVNSATQTNGCGGLSNGESAKVPEYDALQDKVASAASISQGEIVWVEGLVPGIDFCNHDFKAAATWEVDGTGATTGVPFSMYLLSAGENPSLIEKEISISYGNKGNEELLYLYGFVMNDNPDDYLMVIYLTNN
;
A
#
# COMPACT_ATOMS: atom_id res chain seq x y z
N MET A 1 9.97 -10.14 -1.20
CA MET A 1 11.20 -9.38 -1.55
C MET A 1 10.88 -7.91 -1.40
N SER A 2 11.70 -7.14 -0.67
CA SER A 2 11.55 -5.68 -0.67
C SER A 2 12.26 -5.06 -1.88
N VAL A 3 11.83 -3.88 -2.32
CA VAL A 3 12.46 -3.15 -3.44
C VAL A 3 13.97 -2.92 -3.18
N LEU A 4 14.32 -2.64 -1.92
CA LEU A 4 15.71 -2.44 -1.49
C LEU A 4 16.57 -3.71 -1.60
N GLN A 5 15.95 -4.88 -1.62
CA GLN A 5 16.61 -6.19 -1.76
C GLN A 5 16.65 -6.68 -3.20
N ASP A 6 16.10 -5.92 -4.17
CA ASP A 6 16.17 -6.31 -5.57
C ASP A 6 17.65 -6.41 -6.03
N PRO A 7 18.06 -7.51 -6.68
CA PRO A 7 19.47 -7.70 -7.05
C PRO A 7 20.01 -6.67 -8.03
N LEU A 8 19.16 -6.09 -8.88
CA LEU A 8 19.55 -5.15 -9.92
C LEU A 8 19.31 -3.71 -9.49
N LEU A 9 18.08 -3.40 -9.06
CA LEU A 9 17.63 -2.05 -8.74
C LEU A 9 17.95 -1.67 -7.29
N GLY A 10 18.07 -2.66 -6.40
CA GLY A 10 18.21 -2.48 -4.95
C GLY A 10 19.35 -1.56 -4.52
N PRO A 11 20.58 -1.65 -5.09
CA PRO A 11 21.67 -0.75 -4.72
C PRO A 11 21.35 0.73 -4.94
N GLU A 12 20.81 1.08 -6.12
CA GLU A 12 20.44 2.47 -6.45
C GLU A 12 19.19 2.90 -5.67
N CYS A 13 18.20 2.02 -5.51
CA CYS A 13 17.02 2.27 -4.70
C CYS A 13 17.36 2.57 -3.23
N ARG A 14 18.35 1.87 -2.67
CA ARG A 14 18.83 2.10 -1.30
C ARG A 14 19.52 3.45 -1.15
N ALA A 15 20.40 3.81 -2.09
CA ALA A 15 21.04 5.12 -2.09
C ALA A 15 20.00 6.26 -2.13
N MET A 16 19.02 6.17 -3.04
CA MET A 16 17.95 7.18 -3.14
C MET A 16 17.10 7.28 -1.85
N PHE A 17 16.85 6.15 -1.19
CA PHE A 17 16.10 6.10 0.06
C PHE A 17 16.88 6.71 1.24
N GLU A 18 18.15 6.34 1.39
CA GLU A 18 19.04 6.86 2.45
C GLU A 18 19.32 8.37 2.30
N GLU A 19 19.41 8.85 1.07
CA GLU A 19 19.54 10.28 0.75
C GLU A 19 18.24 11.07 0.94
N GLY A 20 17.11 10.39 1.21
CA GLY A 20 15.79 11.01 1.36
C GLY A 20 15.21 11.52 0.04
N GLU A 21 15.72 11.04 -1.10
CA GLU A 21 15.23 11.41 -2.42
C GLU A 21 13.86 10.79 -2.71
N VAL A 22 13.62 9.59 -2.17
CA VAL A 22 12.36 8.83 -2.25
C VAL A 22 11.93 8.33 -0.87
N ASP A 23 10.62 8.31 -0.61
CA ASP A 23 10.01 7.63 0.54
C ASP A 23 9.54 6.22 0.15
N ASP A 24 9.00 5.46 1.11
CA ASP A 24 8.58 4.07 0.90
C ASP A 24 7.57 3.91 -0.26
N ARG A 25 6.59 4.81 -0.34
CA ARG A 25 5.51 4.75 -1.33
C ARG A 25 5.98 5.16 -2.72
N LEU A 26 6.80 6.21 -2.80
CA LEU A 26 7.41 6.61 -4.06
C LEU A 26 8.40 5.55 -4.54
N LEU A 27 9.10 4.87 -3.64
CA LEU A 27 10.05 3.81 -3.98
C LEU A 27 9.35 2.62 -4.66
N ILE A 28 8.25 2.11 -4.09
CA ILE A 28 7.50 1.01 -4.71
C ILE A 28 6.82 1.45 -6.02
N THR A 29 6.31 2.69 -6.08
CA THR A 29 5.70 3.23 -7.30
C THR A 29 6.74 3.38 -8.42
N LEU A 30 7.96 3.83 -8.07
CA LEU A 30 9.09 3.92 -9.00
C LEU A 30 9.51 2.53 -9.49
N PHE A 31 9.60 1.55 -8.58
CA PHE A 31 9.90 0.16 -8.92
C PHE A 31 8.88 -0.42 -9.90
N LEU A 32 7.57 -0.25 -9.63
CA LEU A 32 6.50 -0.68 -10.53
C LEU A 32 6.61 -0.01 -11.91
N THR A 33 6.89 1.30 -11.95
CA THR A 33 7.07 2.05 -13.21
C THR A 33 8.21 1.45 -14.04
N VAL A 34 9.36 1.18 -13.42
CA VAL A 34 10.55 0.64 -14.09
C VAL A 34 10.30 -0.79 -14.56
N GLU A 35 9.86 -1.68 -13.66
CA GLU A 35 9.63 -3.08 -14.00
C GLU A 35 8.54 -3.25 -15.07
N HIS A 36 7.55 -2.34 -15.15
CA HIS A 36 6.53 -2.35 -16.20
C HIS A 36 7.11 -2.07 -17.59
N LEU A 37 8.13 -1.22 -17.66
CA LEU A 37 8.80 -0.85 -18.90
C LEU A 37 9.88 -1.84 -19.33
N ARG A 38 10.38 -2.66 -18.40
CA ARG A 38 11.43 -3.65 -18.66
C ARG A 38 10.89 -4.89 -19.37
N GLU A 39 11.44 -5.22 -20.54
CA GLU A 39 11.02 -6.40 -21.31
C GLU A 39 11.44 -7.72 -20.65
N ASN A 40 12.54 -7.72 -19.91
CA ASN A 40 13.11 -8.87 -19.22
C ASN A 40 12.78 -8.90 -17.72
N SER A 41 11.70 -8.23 -17.29
CA SER A 41 11.26 -8.25 -15.89
C SER A 41 10.87 -9.67 -15.45
N SER A 42 11.41 -10.11 -14.32
CA SER A 42 10.99 -11.35 -13.65
C SER A 42 9.53 -11.27 -13.16
N TRP A 43 8.98 -10.06 -13.01
CA TRP A 43 7.61 -9.80 -12.59
C TRP A 43 6.61 -9.76 -13.76
N LYS A 44 7.10 -9.91 -14.99
CA LYS A 44 6.25 -9.86 -16.20
C LYS A 44 5.00 -10.75 -16.13
N PRO A 45 5.04 -12.01 -15.66
CA PRO A 45 3.83 -12.83 -15.55
C PRO A 45 2.75 -12.25 -14.62
N TYR A 46 3.17 -11.56 -13.55
CA TYR A 46 2.25 -10.88 -12.65
C TYR A 46 1.74 -9.57 -13.27
N PHE A 47 2.62 -8.78 -13.87
CA PHE A 47 2.25 -7.51 -14.50
C PHE A 47 1.35 -7.66 -15.72
N ASP A 48 1.50 -8.74 -16.50
CA ASP A 48 0.61 -9.05 -17.62
C ASP A 48 -0.82 -9.37 -17.17
N MET A 49 -1.04 -9.67 -15.88
CA MET A 49 -2.38 -9.86 -15.28
C MET A 49 -2.95 -8.57 -14.67
N LEU A 50 -2.14 -7.52 -14.52
CA LEU A 50 -2.59 -6.26 -13.94
C LEU A 50 -3.44 -5.45 -14.94
N PRO A 51 -4.38 -4.63 -14.46
CA PRO A 51 -5.19 -3.79 -15.32
C PRO A 51 -4.33 -2.74 -16.02
N THR A 52 -4.67 -2.44 -17.26
CA THR A 52 -4.01 -1.40 -18.08
C THR A 52 -4.78 -0.08 -18.11
N THR A 53 -6.00 -0.07 -17.57
CA THR A 53 -6.88 1.11 -17.48
C THR A 53 -7.61 1.09 -16.14
N PHE A 54 -8.07 2.26 -15.69
CA PHE A 54 -8.70 2.41 -14.37
C PHE A 54 -9.95 3.27 -14.47
N GLY A 55 -10.96 2.94 -13.66
CA GLY A 55 -12.21 3.70 -13.54
C GLY A 55 -12.18 4.80 -12.47
N ASN A 56 -10.99 5.24 -12.04
CA ASN A 56 -10.87 6.27 -11.02
C ASN A 56 -10.68 7.68 -11.64
N PRO A 57 -11.01 8.76 -10.90
CA PRO A 57 -11.00 10.14 -11.43
C PRO A 57 -9.66 10.65 -11.98
N LEU A 58 -8.52 10.01 -11.66
CA LEU A 58 -7.23 10.41 -12.23
C LEU A 58 -7.13 10.02 -13.72
N TRP A 59 -7.91 9.02 -14.15
CA TRP A 59 -7.94 8.47 -15.51
C TRP A 59 -9.12 8.96 -16.34
N PHE A 60 -10.05 9.69 -15.73
CA PHE A 60 -11.20 10.25 -16.42
C PHE A 60 -10.76 11.23 -17.52
N SER A 61 -11.52 11.18 -18.61
CA SER A 61 -11.58 12.27 -19.58
C SER A 61 -12.16 13.55 -18.93
N GLU A 62 -12.00 14.67 -19.61
CA GLU A 62 -12.54 15.94 -19.11
C GLU A 62 -14.07 15.89 -18.95
N ASP A 63 -14.78 15.21 -19.86
CA ASP A 63 -16.24 15.07 -19.80
C ASP A 63 -16.66 14.19 -18.61
N GLU A 64 -16.00 13.04 -18.39
CA GLU A 64 -16.27 12.17 -17.23
C GLU A 64 -15.96 12.87 -15.91
N LEU A 65 -14.87 13.64 -15.85
CA LEU A 65 -14.50 14.39 -14.67
C LEU A 65 -15.52 15.52 -14.40
N LEU A 66 -16.08 16.13 -15.44
CA LEU A 66 -17.08 17.20 -15.31
C LEU A 66 -18.37 16.70 -14.66
N GLU A 67 -18.72 15.43 -14.79
CA GLU A 67 -19.86 14.82 -14.09
C GLU A 67 -19.69 14.82 -12.56
N LEU A 68 -18.45 14.89 -12.06
CA LEU A 68 -18.17 15.02 -10.63
C LEU A 68 -18.28 16.47 -10.13
N LYS A 69 -18.51 17.46 -11.01
CA LYS A 69 -18.51 18.87 -10.64
C LYS A 69 -19.53 19.19 -9.55
N GLY A 70 -19.05 19.81 -8.47
CA GLY A 70 -19.85 20.15 -7.29
C GLY A 70 -19.53 19.26 -6.09
N THR A 71 -18.87 18.12 -6.31
CA THR A 71 -18.29 17.28 -5.24
C THR A 71 -16.92 17.79 -4.77
N THR A 72 -16.49 17.33 -3.60
CA THR A 72 -15.09 17.49 -3.14
C THR A 72 -14.12 16.72 -4.03
N LEU A 73 -14.53 15.55 -4.52
CA LEU A 73 -13.75 14.69 -5.39
C LEU A 73 -13.29 15.37 -6.69
N TYR A 74 -14.15 16.16 -7.34
CA TYR A 74 -13.78 16.86 -8.58
C TYR A 74 -12.53 17.73 -8.41
N ARG A 75 -12.48 18.55 -7.35
CA ARG A 75 -11.33 19.43 -7.08
C ARG A 75 -10.12 18.63 -6.62
N ALA A 76 -10.34 17.60 -5.79
CA ALA A 76 -9.28 16.75 -5.28
C ALA A 76 -8.56 16.01 -6.42
N ALA A 77 -9.30 15.40 -7.35
CA ALA A 77 -8.75 14.70 -8.50
C ALA A 77 -7.93 15.63 -9.42
N GLN A 78 -8.44 16.84 -9.71
CA GLN A 78 -7.72 17.83 -10.50
C GLN A 78 -6.41 18.27 -9.83
N LEU A 79 -6.44 18.53 -8.52
CA LEU A 79 -5.25 18.91 -7.77
C LEU A 79 -4.25 17.76 -7.73
N GLN A 80 -4.69 16.54 -7.42
CA GLN A 80 -3.81 15.39 -7.35
C GLN A 80 -3.14 15.11 -8.70
N LYS A 81 -3.89 15.12 -9.81
CA LYS A 81 -3.32 14.85 -11.14
C LYS A 81 -2.22 15.86 -11.49
N LYS A 82 -2.41 17.14 -11.13
CA LYS A 82 -1.37 18.18 -11.27
C LYS A 82 -0.16 17.92 -10.36
N THR A 83 -0.39 17.56 -9.10
CA THR A 83 0.70 17.21 -8.16
C THR A 83 1.53 16.04 -8.67
N LEU A 84 0.88 14.98 -9.15
CA LEU A 84 1.55 13.81 -9.71
C LEU A 84 2.33 14.17 -10.98
N GLN A 85 1.78 15.01 -11.86
CA GLN A 85 2.50 15.50 -13.05
C GLN A 85 3.76 16.28 -12.67
N SER A 86 3.67 17.21 -11.70
CA SER A 86 4.83 17.96 -11.20
C SER A 86 5.90 17.04 -10.63
N LEU A 87 5.50 16.09 -9.77
CA LEU A 87 6.40 15.10 -9.20
C LEU A 87 7.07 14.24 -10.28
N PHE A 88 6.35 13.91 -11.34
CA PHE A 88 6.88 13.18 -12.47
C PHE A 88 7.97 13.96 -13.21
N ASP A 89 7.65 15.20 -13.60
CA ASP A 89 8.54 16.05 -14.38
C ASP A 89 9.80 16.45 -13.60
N GLU A 90 9.66 16.74 -12.30
CA GLU A 90 10.75 17.20 -11.44
C GLU A 90 11.66 16.07 -10.98
N LYS A 91 11.11 14.87 -10.76
CA LYS A 91 11.80 13.79 -10.06
C LYS A 91 11.70 12.44 -10.76
N VAL A 92 10.49 11.89 -10.89
CA VAL A 92 10.31 10.47 -11.27
C VAL A 92 10.92 10.17 -12.63
N LYS A 93 10.74 11.04 -13.63
CA LYS A 93 11.26 10.80 -14.97
C LYS A 93 12.78 10.56 -14.96
N ARG A 94 13.54 11.39 -14.23
CA ARG A 94 15.00 11.23 -14.09
C ARG A 94 15.35 9.93 -13.38
N LEU A 95 14.68 9.62 -12.26
CA LEU A 95 14.98 8.43 -11.46
C LEU A 95 14.65 7.13 -12.21
N ALA A 96 13.48 7.06 -12.84
CA ALA A 96 13.06 5.91 -13.62
C ALA A 96 13.99 5.68 -14.82
N THR A 97 14.38 6.76 -15.52
CA THR A 97 15.36 6.67 -16.62
C THR A 97 16.70 6.14 -16.12
N LYS A 98 17.20 6.62 -14.98
CA LYS A 98 18.45 6.13 -14.38
C LYS A 98 18.37 4.63 -14.10
N LEU A 99 17.30 4.17 -13.47
CA LEU A 99 17.10 2.75 -13.16
C LEU A 99 16.97 1.88 -14.41
N LEU A 100 16.24 2.33 -15.44
CA LEU A 100 16.11 1.60 -16.71
C LEU A 100 17.44 1.43 -17.45
N THR A 101 18.41 2.33 -17.25
CA THR A 101 19.73 2.18 -17.88
C THR A 101 20.61 1.11 -17.24
N LEU A 102 20.26 0.62 -16.04
CA LEU A 102 21.09 -0.35 -15.30
C LEU A 102 21.16 -1.72 -15.95
N ASP A 103 20.13 -2.14 -16.68
CA ASP A 103 20.12 -3.41 -17.41
C ASP A 103 20.71 -3.30 -18.83
N GLY A 104 21.16 -2.11 -19.23
CA GLY A 104 21.77 -1.84 -20.53
C GLY A 104 20.79 -1.70 -21.70
N HIS A 105 19.48 -1.71 -21.47
CA HIS A 105 18.45 -1.65 -22.53
C HIS A 105 17.49 -0.45 -22.34
N PRO A 106 17.95 0.80 -22.52
CA PRO A 106 17.04 1.96 -22.46
C PRO A 106 16.22 2.05 -23.75
N GLU A 107 15.21 1.18 -23.91
CA GLU A 107 14.46 1.10 -25.17
C GLU A 107 13.22 2.01 -25.21
N ARG A 108 12.75 2.53 -24.06
CA ARG A 108 11.52 3.34 -23.99
C ARG A 108 11.72 4.60 -23.14
N ASP A 109 11.25 5.74 -23.68
CA ASP A 109 11.14 6.98 -22.89
C ASP A 109 10.05 6.79 -21.84
N VAL A 110 10.36 7.16 -20.60
CA VAL A 110 9.41 7.10 -19.48
C VAL A 110 8.40 8.22 -19.67
N LYS A 111 7.11 7.87 -19.67
CA LYS A 111 5.99 8.80 -19.80
C LYS A 111 5.23 8.95 -18.49
N PHE A 112 4.45 10.02 -18.41
CA PHE A 112 3.62 10.28 -17.23
C PHE A 112 2.60 9.16 -17.01
N GLU A 113 2.07 8.59 -18.09
CA GLU A 113 1.10 7.50 -18.04
C GLU A 113 1.67 6.22 -17.40
N ASP A 114 2.97 5.94 -17.57
CA ASP A 114 3.62 4.78 -16.95
C ASP A 114 3.69 4.96 -15.42
N PHE A 115 4.04 6.17 -14.98
CA PHE A 115 4.05 6.54 -13.56
C PHE A 115 2.63 6.58 -12.97
N LEU A 116 1.66 7.14 -13.71
CA LEU A 116 0.28 7.21 -13.27
C LEU A 116 -0.33 5.80 -13.15
N TRP A 117 0.04 4.88 -14.05
CA TRP A 117 -0.30 3.46 -13.98
C TRP A 117 0.24 2.85 -12.69
N ALA A 118 1.53 3.00 -12.43
CA ALA A 118 2.16 2.46 -11.23
C ALA A 118 1.55 3.02 -9.94
N ASN A 119 1.27 4.33 -9.89
CA ASN A 119 0.59 4.96 -8.77
C ASN A 119 -0.82 4.36 -8.57
N SER A 120 -1.56 4.15 -9.65
CA SER A 120 -2.91 3.59 -9.59
C SER A 120 -2.91 2.11 -9.17
N ILE A 121 -1.94 1.33 -9.63
CA ILE A 121 -1.70 -0.04 -9.15
C ILE A 121 -1.42 -0.04 -7.65
N PHE A 122 -0.48 0.78 -7.18
CA PHE A 122 -0.14 0.84 -5.76
C PHE A 122 -1.37 1.17 -4.90
N TRP A 123 -2.10 2.25 -5.21
CA TRP A 123 -3.23 2.69 -4.40
C TRP A 123 -4.45 1.76 -4.46
N SER A 124 -4.61 0.99 -5.54
CA SER A 124 -5.74 0.05 -5.67
C SER A 124 -5.44 -1.37 -5.21
N ARG A 125 -4.16 -1.76 -5.06
CA ARG A 125 -3.75 -3.17 -4.82
C ARG A 125 -2.78 -3.39 -3.66
N ALA A 126 -2.13 -2.35 -3.14
CA ALA A 126 -1.24 -2.51 -2.00
C ALA A 126 -2.03 -2.92 -0.74
N LEU A 127 -1.46 -3.87 -0.01
CA LEU A 127 -1.98 -4.36 1.26
C LEU A 127 -1.07 -3.91 2.39
N ASN A 128 -1.66 -3.72 3.57
CA ASN A 128 -0.91 -3.57 4.82
C ASN A 128 -0.52 -4.97 5.32
N ILE A 129 0.78 -5.24 5.37
CA ILE A 129 1.34 -6.55 5.67
C ILE A 129 2.09 -6.48 7.01
N PRO A 130 1.70 -7.30 8.01
CA PRO A 130 2.40 -7.36 9.29
C PRO A 130 3.62 -8.28 9.19
N PHE A 131 4.83 -7.71 9.27
CA PHE A 131 6.06 -8.50 9.35
C PHE A 131 6.79 -8.28 10.67
N PRO A 132 7.53 -9.28 11.18
CA PRO A 132 8.47 -9.05 12.27
C PRO A 132 9.53 -8.02 11.87
N ARG A 133 9.86 -7.09 12.77
CA ARG A 133 10.85 -6.04 12.53
C ARG A 133 12.18 -6.59 12.01
N CYS A 134 12.64 -7.71 12.55
CA CYS A 134 13.89 -8.35 12.15
C CYS A 134 13.88 -8.90 10.72
N TYR A 135 12.70 -9.13 10.13
CA TYR A 135 12.57 -9.54 8.73
C TYR A 135 12.75 -8.36 7.78
N ILE A 136 12.20 -7.19 8.14
CA ILE A 136 12.31 -5.96 7.35
C ILE A 136 13.67 -5.28 7.53
N PHE A 137 14.16 -5.28 8.77
CA PHE A 137 15.44 -4.71 9.18
C PHE A 137 16.32 -5.82 9.77
N PRO A 138 16.93 -6.67 8.92
CA PRO A 138 17.87 -7.67 9.40
C PRO A 138 19.01 -6.96 10.13
N MET A 139 19.33 -7.40 11.34
CA MET A 139 20.51 -6.89 12.03
C MET A 139 21.74 -7.38 11.27
N ASP A 140 22.57 -6.44 10.82
CA ASP A 140 23.86 -6.78 10.21
C ASP A 140 24.64 -7.61 11.21
N SER A 141 24.89 -8.87 10.87
CA SER A 141 25.74 -9.76 11.64
C SER A 141 27.20 -9.41 11.37
N GLU A 142 27.62 -8.21 11.72
CA GLU A 142 29.01 -7.85 11.92
C GLU A 142 29.17 -7.37 13.36
N GLY A 143 29.91 -8.17 14.14
CA GLY A 143 29.96 -8.05 15.58
C GLY A 143 30.50 -6.71 16.07
N GLN A 144 29.82 -6.14 17.04
CA GLN A 144 30.46 -5.51 18.19
C GLN A 144 29.50 -5.60 19.39
N ASP A 145 29.87 -6.47 20.33
CA ASP A 145 29.56 -6.26 21.74
C ASP A 145 30.05 -4.86 22.11
N SER A 146 29.14 -3.91 22.16
CA SER A 146 29.33 -2.71 22.98
C SER A 146 27.98 -2.21 23.45
N ASP A 147 27.74 -2.43 24.74
CA ASP A 147 26.86 -1.63 25.58
C ASP A 147 26.94 -0.15 25.20
N ILE A 148 25.89 0.38 24.56
CA ILE A 148 25.53 1.79 24.65
C ILE A 148 24.02 1.85 24.90
N SER A 149 23.68 1.65 26.17
CA SER A 149 22.54 2.35 26.75
C SER A 149 22.71 3.86 26.52
N SER A 150 21.62 4.50 26.09
CA SER A 150 21.44 5.94 25.96
C SER A 150 22.19 6.64 24.82
N LYS A 151 21.46 6.90 23.72
CA LYS A 151 21.28 8.23 23.11
C LYS A 151 20.72 8.07 21.70
N ILE A 152 19.39 8.02 21.58
CA ILE A 152 18.72 8.67 20.44
C ILE A 152 17.68 9.62 20.99
N VAL A 153 17.89 10.87 20.63
CA VAL A 153 17.15 12.06 20.99
C VAL A 153 15.73 11.93 20.46
N ASN A 154 14.76 12.25 21.32
CA ASN A 154 13.40 12.58 20.92
C ASN A 154 13.44 13.71 19.90
N SER A 155 13.37 13.39 18.61
CA SER A 155 12.93 14.33 17.59
C SER A 155 11.47 14.02 17.26
N ALA A 156 10.61 14.40 18.20
CA ALA A 156 9.23 14.68 17.87
C ALA A 156 9.23 15.94 16.99
N THR A 157 9.29 15.75 15.67
CA THR A 157 9.01 16.83 14.73
C THR A 157 7.58 16.71 14.26
N GLN A 158 6.75 17.52 14.91
CA GLN A 158 5.46 18.05 14.50
C GLN A 158 5.02 17.65 13.07
N THR A 159 4.07 16.72 12.99
CA THR A 159 3.07 16.77 11.95
C THR A 159 2.16 17.96 12.25
N ASN A 160 2.37 19.07 11.54
CA ASN A 160 1.36 20.11 11.44
C ASN A 160 0.15 19.50 10.71
N GLY A 161 -0.83 19.07 11.49
CA GLY A 161 -2.20 19.05 11.00
C GLY A 161 -2.65 20.48 10.72
N CYS A 162 -3.50 20.65 9.72
CA CYS A 162 -4.51 21.69 9.80
C CYS A 162 -5.82 20.99 10.19
N GLY A 163 -6.12 21.02 11.49
CA GLY A 163 -7.45 20.73 12.04
C GLY A 163 -8.43 21.86 11.68
N GLY A 164 -9.73 21.78 11.98
CA GLY A 164 -10.51 20.94 12.86
C GLY A 164 -11.71 21.77 13.36
N LEU A 165 -12.53 21.16 14.25
CA LEU A 165 -13.52 21.70 15.21
C LEU A 165 -14.90 21.05 15.02
N SER A 166 -15.60 20.50 16.02
CA SER A 166 -15.29 20.26 17.45
C SER A 166 -16.44 19.47 18.12
N ASN A 167 -16.07 18.60 19.07
CA ASN A 167 -16.73 18.19 20.33
C ASN A 167 -18.21 17.77 20.42
N GLY A 168 -18.41 16.55 20.92
CA GLY A 168 -19.62 16.06 21.59
C GLY A 168 -19.35 14.70 22.26
N GLU A 169 -19.86 14.49 23.47
CA GLU A 169 -19.42 13.51 24.49
C GLU A 169 -19.77 12.02 24.27
N SER A 170 -18.87 11.16 24.79
CA SER A 170 -19.10 9.93 25.59
C SER A 170 -19.99 8.79 25.05
N ALA A 171 -19.37 7.63 24.77
CA ALA A 171 -19.90 6.32 25.17
C ALA A 171 -18.81 5.23 25.15
N LYS A 172 -18.93 4.30 26.10
CA LYS A 172 -17.97 3.27 26.52
C LYS A 172 -17.78 2.14 25.51
N VAL A 173 -16.54 1.67 25.32
CA VAL A 173 -16.20 0.40 24.65
C VAL A 173 -15.94 -0.66 25.73
N PRO A 174 -16.49 -1.89 25.64
CA PRO A 174 -16.18 -2.95 26.59
C PRO A 174 -14.87 -3.65 26.22
N GLU A 175 -14.11 -3.88 27.29
CA GLU A 175 -12.91 -4.68 27.45
C GLU A 175 -13.24 -6.17 27.32
N TYR A 176 -12.50 -6.92 26.51
CA TYR A 176 -12.56 -8.39 26.47
C TYR A 176 -11.18 -8.93 26.81
N ASP A 177 -11.03 -9.28 28.08
CA ASP A 177 -9.84 -9.89 28.65
C ASP A 177 -9.99 -11.42 28.70
N ALA A 178 -8.86 -12.10 28.58
CA ALA A 178 -8.57 -13.49 28.94
C ALA A 178 -9.30 -14.66 28.23
N LEU A 179 -8.57 -15.32 27.33
CA LEU A 179 -8.32 -16.77 27.46
C LEU A 179 -6.92 -17.14 26.94
N GLN A 180 -5.91 -16.83 27.76
CA GLN A 180 -4.54 -17.30 27.57
C GLN A 180 -4.23 -18.28 28.71
N ASP A 181 -4.18 -19.58 28.41
CA ASP A 181 -3.17 -20.44 29.02
C ASP A 181 -3.10 -21.85 28.41
N LYS A 182 -1.83 -22.26 28.19
CA LYS A 182 -1.32 -23.61 27.90
C LYS A 182 -1.39 -24.10 26.45
N VAL A 183 -0.34 -23.81 25.67
CA VAL A 183 0.73 -24.79 25.36
C VAL A 183 2.04 -24.01 25.14
N ALA A 184 2.85 -23.89 26.19
CA ALA A 184 4.26 -23.56 26.05
C ALA A 184 5.03 -24.86 25.90
N SER A 185 5.62 -25.12 24.73
CA SER A 185 6.84 -25.91 24.56
C SER A 185 7.15 -26.17 23.07
N ALA A 186 7.88 -25.24 22.44
CA ALA A 186 9.00 -25.47 21.51
C ALA A 186 9.12 -24.30 20.50
N ALA A 187 10.31 -23.70 20.44
CA ALA A 187 10.73 -22.59 19.58
C ALA A 187 10.19 -21.19 19.95
N SER A 188 10.81 -20.60 20.97
CA SER A 188 10.83 -19.16 21.22
C SER A 188 11.58 -18.45 20.08
N ILE A 189 10.88 -18.18 18.98
CA ILE A 189 11.17 -16.99 18.18
C ILE A 189 10.75 -15.84 19.09
N SER A 190 11.68 -14.95 19.44
CA SER A 190 11.34 -13.74 20.20
C SER A 190 10.11 -13.11 19.57
N GLN A 191 9.10 -12.77 20.36
CA GLN A 191 8.01 -11.89 19.94
C GLN A 191 8.64 -10.54 19.63
N GLY A 192 9.23 -10.45 18.44
CA GLY A 192 9.79 -9.25 17.87
C GLY A 192 8.65 -8.30 17.56
N GLU A 193 8.92 -7.02 17.76
CA GLU A 193 8.05 -5.93 17.34
C GLU A 193 7.54 -6.17 15.92
N ILE A 194 6.21 -6.09 15.72
CA ILE A 194 5.60 -6.18 14.39
C ILE A 194 5.64 -4.81 13.76
N VAL A 195 6.09 -4.74 12.51
CA VAL A 195 6.05 -3.54 11.67
C VAL A 195 5.07 -3.78 10.53
N TRP A 196 4.23 -2.78 10.27
CA TRP A 196 3.33 -2.78 9.13
C TRP A 196 4.03 -2.16 7.93
N VAL A 197 4.04 -2.88 6.82
CA VAL A 197 4.57 -2.40 5.54
C VAL A 197 3.47 -2.46 4.49
N GLU A 198 3.55 -1.55 3.52
CA GLU A 198 2.65 -1.56 2.36
C GLU A 198 3.33 -2.28 1.20
N GLY A 199 2.61 -3.19 0.54
CA GLY A 199 3.17 -3.93 -0.59
C GLY A 199 2.12 -4.68 -1.40
N LEU A 200 2.48 -5.06 -2.61
CA LEU A 200 1.62 -5.88 -3.47
C LEU A 200 1.86 -7.36 -3.14
N VAL A 201 0.79 -8.13 -3.10
CA VAL A 201 0.83 -9.57 -2.81
C VAL A 201 0.18 -10.32 -3.98
N PRO A 202 0.96 -10.69 -5.01
CA PRO A 202 0.44 -11.36 -6.20
C PRO A 202 -0.50 -12.51 -5.85
N GLY A 203 -1.75 -12.40 -6.29
CA GLY A 203 -2.81 -13.38 -6.07
C GLY A 203 -3.83 -12.93 -5.03
N ILE A 204 -3.39 -12.48 -3.84
CA ILE A 204 -4.31 -11.93 -2.83
C ILE A 204 -4.86 -10.58 -3.29
N ASP A 205 -4.02 -9.78 -3.93
CA ASP A 205 -4.36 -8.48 -4.49
C ASP A 205 -5.39 -8.53 -5.64
N PHE A 206 -5.79 -9.72 -6.11
CA PHE A 206 -6.87 -9.93 -7.07
C PHE A 206 -8.25 -10.10 -6.44
N CYS A 207 -8.35 -10.27 -5.11
CA CYS A 207 -9.64 -10.42 -4.45
C CYS A 207 -10.39 -9.09 -4.47
N ASN A 208 -11.66 -9.11 -4.92
CA ASN A 208 -12.52 -7.93 -4.92
C ASN A 208 -13.01 -7.58 -3.50
N HIS A 209 -13.53 -6.36 -3.37
CA HIS A 209 -14.12 -5.88 -2.13
C HIS A 209 -15.53 -6.43 -1.89
N ASP A 210 -15.80 -6.87 -0.66
CA ASP A 210 -17.17 -6.98 -0.14
C ASP A 210 -17.19 -6.58 1.35
N PHE A 211 -18.28 -5.96 1.81
CA PHE A 211 -18.50 -5.67 3.25
C PHE A 211 -18.71 -6.95 4.07
N LYS A 212 -19.19 -8.01 3.43
CA LYS A 212 -19.29 -9.39 3.94
C LYS A 212 -18.19 -10.25 3.32
N ALA A 213 -16.95 -9.76 3.42
CA ALA A 213 -15.76 -10.41 2.92
C ALA A 213 -15.76 -11.92 3.23
N ALA A 214 -15.59 -12.73 2.19
CA ALA A 214 -15.52 -14.18 2.31
C ALA A 214 -14.19 -14.66 2.92
N ALA A 215 -13.16 -13.81 2.90
CA ALA A 215 -11.85 -14.14 3.43
C ALA A 215 -11.14 -12.96 4.10
N THR A 216 -10.24 -13.31 5.02
CA THR A 216 -9.16 -12.45 5.53
C THR A 216 -7.81 -13.03 5.10
N TRP A 217 -6.70 -12.40 5.46
CA TRP A 217 -5.36 -12.92 5.19
C TRP A 217 -4.49 -12.93 6.45
N GLU A 218 -3.51 -13.84 6.46
CA GLU A 218 -2.50 -13.95 7.51
C GLU A 218 -1.10 -14.14 6.90
N VAL A 219 -0.07 -13.78 7.69
CA VAL A 219 1.33 -14.02 7.36
C VAL A 219 1.80 -15.28 8.07
N ASP A 220 2.24 -16.27 7.30
CA ASP A 220 2.87 -17.48 7.81
C ASP A 220 4.35 -17.23 8.14
N GLY A 221 4.62 -16.73 9.33
CA GLY A 221 5.99 -16.35 9.73
C GLY A 221 7.00 -17.51 9.71
N THR A 222 6.56 -18.75 9.90
CA THR A 222 7.45 -19.93 9.99
C THR A 222 7.43 -20.80 8.74
N GLY A 223 6.42 -20.65 7.88
CA GLY A 223 6.16 -21.56 6.77
C GLY A 223 5.45 -22.84 7.18
N ALA A 224 4.88 -22.91 8.40
CA ALA A 224 4.25 -24.13 8.90
C ALA A 224 2.95 -24.49 8.15
N THR A 225 2.25 -23.49 7.61
CA THR A 225 0.98 -23.65 6.89
C THR A 225 1.23 -23.79 5.39
N THR A 226 2.10 -22.95 4.86
CA THR A 226 2.32 -22.75 3.42
C THR A 226 3.55 -23.48 2.88
N GLY A 227 4.45 -23.93 3.77
CA GLY A 227 5.78 -24.42 3.42
C GLY A 227 6.81 -23.31 3.12
N VAL A 228 6.41 -22.04 3.13
CA VAL A 228 7.27 -20.89 2.79
C VAL A 228 7.20 -19.84 3.91
N PRO A 229 8.30 -19.61 4.65
CA PRO A 229 8.34 -18.57 5.69
C PRO A 229 8.04 -17.19 5.13
N PHE A 230 7.32 -16.39 5.93
CA PHE A 230 6.89 -15.03 5.62
C PHE A 230 6.04 -14.92 4.33
N SER A 231 5.37 -16.00 3.93
CA SER A 231 4.37 -15.96 2.89
C SER A 231 3.00 -15.58 3.45
N MET A 232 2.04 -15.27 2.57
CA MET A 232 0.68 -14.91 2.94
C MET A 232 -0.33 -15.90 2.37
N TYR A 233 -1.40 -16.15 3.12
CA TYR A 233 -2.49 -17.02 2.70
C TYR A 233 -3.84 -16.43 3.10
N LEU A 234 -4.88 -16.80 2.36
CA LEU A 234 -6.26 -16.44 2.68
C LEU A 234 -6.86 -17.41 3.71
N LEU A 235 -7.63 -16.85 4.62
CA LEU A 235 -8.43 -17.57 5.60
C LEU A 235 -9.91 -17.34 5.35
N SER A 236 -10.69 -18.42 5.31
CA SER A 236 -12.14 -18.34 5.16
C SER A 236 -12.75 -17.59 6.36
N ALA A 237 -13.50 -16.53 6.08
CA ALA A 237 -14.28 -15.81 7.08
C ALA A 237 -15.59 -16.57 7.34
N GLY A 238 -15.51 -17.55 8.25
CA GLY A 238 -16.66 -18.33 8.74
C GLY A 238 -16.92 -19.66 8.00
N GLU A 239 -17.78 -20.49 8.60
CA GLU A 239 -18.25 -21.76 8.04
C GLU A 239 -19.48 -21.55 7.16
N ASN A 240 -19.28 -21.16 5.91
CA ASN A 240 -20.37 -21.13 4.93
C ASN A 240 -20.26 -22.32 3.95
N PRO A 241 -20.93 -23.46 4.22
CA PRO A 241 -20.90 -24.63 3.34
C PRO A 241 -21.51 -24.41 1.94
N SER A 242 -21.99 -23.20 1.62
CA SER A 242 -22.58 -22.81 0.33
C SER A 242 -21.68 -21.89 -0.53
N LEU A 243 -20.37 -21.89 -0.26
CA LEU A 243 -19.38 -21.07 -1.00
C LEU A 243 -18.80 -21.74 -2.25
N ILE A 244 -19.23 -22.97 -2.59
CA ILE A 244 -18.80 -23.63 -3.83
C ILE A 244 -19.18 -22.74 -5.03
N GLU A 245 -18.21 -22.49 -5.91
CA GLU A 245 -18.35 -21.66 -7.11
C GLU A 245 -18.69 -20.18 -6.86
N LYS A 246 -18.60 -19.69 -5.62
CA LYS A 246 -18.72 -18.26 -5.33
C LYS A 246 -17.36 -17.58 -5.36
N GLU A 247 -17.39 -16.31 -5.70
CA GLU A 247 -16.22 -15.44 -5.62
C GLU A 247 -15.69 -15.33 -4.20
N ILE A 248 -14.37 -15.30 -4.07
CA ILE A 248 -13.68 -15.05 -2.80
C ILE A 248 -13.36 -13.55 -2.76
N SER A 249 -14.05 -12.83 -1.88
CA SER A 249 -13.86 -11.41 -1.63
C SER A 249 -13.12 -11.15 -0.31
N ILE A 250 -12.42 -10.02 -0.25
CA ILE A 250 -11.80 -9.48 0.97
C ILE A 250 -12.42 -8.12 1.32
N SER A 251 -12.15 -7.59 2.51
CA SER A 251 -12.53 -6.21 2.85
C SER A 251 -11.38 -5.26 2.55
N TYR A 252 -11.66 -4.17 1.83
CA TYR A 252 -10.71 -3.06 1.62
C TYR A 252 -10.76 -2.06 2.80
N GLY A 253 -11.57 -2.36 3.82
CA GLY A 253 -11.86 -1.47 4.95
C GLY A 253 -13.18 -0.72 4.77
N ASN A 254 -13.57 -0.01 5.82
CA ASN A 254 -14.80 0.76 5.87
C ASN A 254 -14.59 2.10 5.17
N LYS A 255 -14.96 2.18 3.89
CA LYS A 255 -14.70 3.34 3.02
C LYS A 255 -16.01 3.87 2.41
N GLY A 256 -16.15 5.19 2.39
CA GLY A 256 -17.26 5.86 1.70
C GLY A 256 -17.10 5.80 0.18
N ASN A 257 -18.17 6.08 -0.57
CA ASN A 257 -18.18 5.93 -2.03
C ASN A 257 -17.23 6.91 -2.73
N GLU A 258 -17.02 8.11 -2.18
CA GLU A 258 -16.02 9.05 -2.72
C GLU A 258 -14.60 8.45 -2.66
N GLU A 259 -14.26 7.78 -1.56
CA GLU A 259 -12.95 7.13 -1.39
C GLU A 259 -12.83 5.87 -2.25
N LEU A 260 -13.89 5.05 -2.33
CA LEU A 260 -13.92 3.87 -3.19
C LEU A 260 -13.74 4.22 -4.66
N LEU A 261 -14.42 5.27 -5.13
CA LEU A 261 -14.30 5.76 -6.49
C LEU A 261 -12.90 6.30 -6.75
N TYR A 262 -12.35 7.07 -5.81
CA TYR A 262 -11.04 7.67 -5.96
C TYR A 262 -9.90 6.65 -6.00
N LEU A 263 -9.91 5.66 -5.11
CA LEU A 263 -8.81 4.68 -5.00
C LEU A 263 -8.98 3.50 -5.95
N TYR A 264 -10.19 2.97 -6.08
CA TYR A 264 -10.44 1.69 -6.75
C TYR A 264 -11.28 1.81 -8.03
N GLY A 265 -11.92 2.94 -8.28
CA GLY A 265 -12.69 3.18 -9.50
C GLY A 265 -14.07 2.50 -9.53
N PHE A 266 -14.67 2.27 -8.35
CA PHE A 266 -16.04 1.78 -8.24
C PHE A 266 -16.78 2.44 -7.06
N VAL A 267 -18.10 2.31 -7.05
CA VAL A 267 -18.97 2.70 -5.92
C VAL A 267 -19.88 1.54 -5.56
N MET A 268 -20.35 1.52 -4.32
CA MET A 268 -21.27 0.50 -3.81
C MET A 268 -22.66 1.08 -3.61
N ASN A 269 -23.68 0.35 -4.08
CA ASN A 269 -25.06 0.65 -3.74
C ASN A 269 -25.29 0.38 -2.25
N ASP A 270 -26.06 1.25 -1.59
CA ASP A 270 -26.40 1.14 -0.16
C ASP A 270 -25.16 0.97 0.75
N ASN A 271 -24.06 1.65 0.42
CA ASN A 271 -22.81 1.61 1.19
C ASN A 271 -23.07 2.11 2.63
N PRO A 272 -22.94 1.25 3.66
CA PRO A 272 -23.24 1.63 5.05
C PRO A 272 -22.23 2.61 5.64
N ASP A 273 -21.03 2.70 5.05
CA ASP A 273 -19.94 3.57 5.46
C ASP A 273 -19.87 4.84 4.60
N ASP A 274 -20.89 5.11 3.76
CA ASP A 274 -20.91 6.32 2.94
C ASP A 274 -21.12 7.59 3.77
N TYR A 275 -20.46 8.67 3.36
CA TYR A 275 -20.52 9.95 4.05
C TYR A 275 -20.37 11.10 3.07
N LEU A 276 -20.89 12.28 3.47
CA LEU A 276 -20.75 13.51 2.72
C LEU A 276 -19.91 14.51 3.52
N MET A 277 -18.80 14.97 2.94
CA MET A 277 -18.00 16.03 3.52
C MET A 277 -18.67 17.38 3.29
N VAL A 278 -18.99 18.10 4.37
CA VAL A 278 -19.56 19.46 4.31
C VAL A 278 -18.47 20.46 4.66
N ILE A 279 -18.06 21.28 3.69
CA ILE A 279 -17.10 22.37 3.90
C ILE A 279 -17.85 23.62 4.35
N TYR A 280 -17.74 23.96 5.63
CA TYR A 280 -18.21 25.24 6.15
C TYR A 280 -17.13 26.30 5.92
N LEU A 281 -17.39 27.24 5.02
CA LEU A 281 -16.54 28.42 4.86
C LEU A 281 -16.76 29.35 6.06
N THR A 282 -15.78 29.42 6.94
CA THR A 282 -15.73 30.47 7.97
C THR A 282 -15.18 31.74 7.33
N ASN A 283 -15.99 32.81 7.31
CA ASN A 283 -15.52 34.13 6.90
C ASN A 283 -14.53 34.64 7.97
N ASN A 284 -13.23 34.60 7.66
CA ASN A 284 -12.19 35.34 8.38
C ASN A 284 -11.47 36.26 7.41
#